data_AF-A0A5M6ZRE8-F1
#
_entry.id   AF-A0A5M6ZRE8-F1
#
_cell.length_a   1.000
_cell.length_b   1.000
_cell.length_c   1.000
_cell.angle_alpha   90.00
_cell.angle_beta   90.00
_cell.angle_gamma   90.00
#
_symmetry.space_group_name_H-M   'P 1'
#
loop_
_entity.id
_entity.type
_entity.pdbx_description
1 polymer ?
#
loop_
_entity_poly.entity_id
_entity_poly.type
_entity_poly.pdbx_seq_one_letter_code
_entity_poly.pdbx_strand_id
1 'polypeptide(L)'
;MEIKIMKSFKILLAAAGSAAAMAGLASPAHSQADPYLGQITSYAFDFCPQGWAPAAGQILSVSQYTALFSLYGATYGGDGVTTFALPNLSGRHAAGAGQGPGLDPVMRGQSFGQTSVSLTIDQMPAHNHSFHASSQAPDSPDPEGGSYATYPPQSVAYAEAGLSDVALNPAVIPPAGTGAPIPLRQPYLAMSWCVAMQGLYPSRPD
;
A
#
# COMPACT_ATOMS: atom_id res chain seq x y z
N MET A 1 72.70 5.77 78.18
CA MET A 1 73.57 4.81 77.49
C MET A 1 73.06 4.72 76.06
N GLU A 2 73.82 5.28 75.12
CA GLU A 2 73.89 5.03 73.65
C GLU A 2 72.58 4.89 72.81
N ILE A 3 72.44 5.25 71.53
CA ILE A 3 73.22 5.88 70.45
C ILE A 3 72.21 6.10 69.28
N LYS A 4 72.37 7.21 68.54
CA LYS A 4 72.09 7.49 67.10
C LYS A 4 70.84 6.94 66.36
N ILE A 5 69.97 7.81 65.77
CA ILE A 5 69.98 8.46 64.43
C ILE A 5 69.08 7.78 63.35
N MET A 6 68.22 8.61 62.72
CA MET A 6 67.78 8.70 61.30
C MET A 6 66.40 8.22 60.80
N LYS A 7 65.66 9.24 60.30
CA LYS A 7 64.99 9.41 58.99
C LYS A 7 63.64 8.73 58.64
N SER A 8 62.64 9.60 58.50
CA SER A 8 61.82 9.83 57.27
C SER A 8 60.44 9.15 57.10
N PHE A 9 59.44 10.03 56.82
CA PHE A 9 58.48 10.02 55.69
C PHE A 9 57.00 9.60 55.89
N LYS A 10 56.13 10.60 55.59
CA LYS A 10 54.82 10.57 54.89
C LYS A 10 53.53 10.03 55.56
N ILE A 11 52.66 11.01 55.87
CA ILE A 11 51.25 11.23 55.44
C ILE A 11 50.45 10.00 54.99
N LEU A 12 49.30 9.77 55.64
CA LEU A 12 48.16 9.04 55.08
C LEU A 12 46.88 9.91 55.12
N LEU A 13 46.25 10.03 53.97
CA LEU A 13 44.92 10.62 53.73
C LEU A 13 44.12 9.58 52.90
N ALA A 14 42.92 9.22 53.35
CA ALA A 14 41.92 8.43 52.60
C ALA A 14 40.56 8.56 53.33
N ALA A 15 39.38 8.65 52.72
CA ALA A 15 38.96 8.86 51.34
C ALA A 15 37.48 9.30 51.41
N ALA A 16 37.09 10.38 50.72
CA ALA A 16 35.69 10.72 50.49
C ALA A 16 35.38 10.36 49.03
N GLY A 17 34.57 9.33 48.83
CA GLY A 17 34.14 8.88 47.50
C GLY A 17 33.09 9.83 46.92
N SER A 18 33.46 10.58 45.89
CA SER A 18 32.51 11.35 45.07
C SER A 18 31.79 10.44 44.09
N ALA A 19 30.46 10.40 44.18
CA ALA A 19 29.59 9.82 43.17
C ALA A 19 29.62 10.68 41.90
N ALA A 20 30.37 10.25 40.89
CA ALA A 20 30.23 10.77 39.53
C ALA A 20 29.07 10.04 38.86
N ALA A 21 27.94 10.75 38.69
CA ALA A 21 26.81 10.30 37.90
C ALA A 21 27.24 10.13 36.44
N MET A 22 27.43 8.88 36.01
CA MET A 22 27.53 8.50 34.60
C MET A 22 26.13 8.68 33.99
N ALA A 23 25.79 9.90 33.59
CA ALA A 23 24.73 10.14 32.62
C ALA A 23 25.22 9.57 31.28
N GLY A 24 24.93 8.28 31.06
CA GLY A 24 25.06 7.67 29.74
C GLY A 24 24.19 8.48 28.79
N LEU A 25 24.81 9.24 27.89
CA LEU A 25 24.13 9.80 26.73
C LEU A 25 23.53 8.60 25.99
N ALA A 26 22.21 8.41 26.11
CA ALA A 26 21.51 7.47 25.27
C ALA A 26 21.82 7.86 23.83
N SER A 27 22.62 7.04 23.13
CA SER A 27 22.80 7.20 21.70
C SER A 27 21.40 7.26 21.08
N PRO A 28 21.13 8.21 20.15
CA PRO A 28 19.82 8.26 19.51
C PRO A 28 19.51 6.88 18.95
N ALA A 29 18.26 6.44 19.06
CA ALA A 29 17.86 5.12 18.61
C ALA A 29 18.21 4.96 17.12
N HIS A 30 19.24 4.16 16.84
CA HIS A 30 19.59 3.75 15.48
C HIS A 30 18.86 2.43 15.22
N SER A 31 18.04 2.37 14.18
CA SER A 31 17.32 1.16 13.76
C SER A 31 18.25 0.01 13.33
N GLN A 32 19.50 0.34 13.03
CA GLN A 32 20.56 -0.55 12.57
C GLN A 32 21.89 0.16 12.92
N ALA A 33 22.90 -0.56 13.39
CA ALA A 33 24.15 0.05 13.86
C ALA A 33 24.79 0.98 12.80
N ASP A 34 24.63 0.62 11.51
CA ASP A 34 24.90 1.46 10.36
C ASP A 34 23.92 1.10 9.21
N PRO A 35 22.91 1.91 8.86
CA PRO A 35 22.07 1.65 7.69
C PRO A 35 22.84 1.91 6.39
N TYR A 36 22.42 1.29 5.29
CA TYR A 36 22.90 1.72 3.98
C TYR A 36 22.22 3.03 3.57
N LEU A 37 22.96 3.94 2.94
CA LEU A 37 22.39 5.16 2.36
C LEU A 37 21.31 4.79 1.34
N GLY A 38 20.12 5.38 1.48
CA GLY A 38 18.96 5.03 0.64
C GLY A 38 18.27 3.71 1.00
N GLN A 39 18.59 3.10 2.14
CA GLN A 39 17.79 1.98 2.65
C GLN A 39 16.38 2.48 3.02
N ILE A 40 15.37 1.66 2.72
CA ILE A 40 13.99 1.88 3.15
C ILE A 40 13.69 0.91 4.29
N THR A 41 13.07 1.40 5.36
CA THR A 41 12.59 0.56 6.47
C THR A 41 11.23 1.01 6.96
N SER A 42 10.52 0.10 7.64
CA SER A 42 9.24 0.39 8.27
C SER A 42 9.41 0.55 9.78
N TYR A 43 8.63 1.46 10.35
CA TYR A 43 8.57 1.73 11.78
C TYR A 43 7.11 1.68 12.26
N ALA A 44 6.92 1.22 13.50
CA ALA A 44 5.59 1.11 14.12
C ALA A 44 5.10 2.44 14.75
N PHE A 45 5.96 3.44 14.87
CA PHE A 45 5.64 4.79 15.35
C PHE A 45 5.46 5.78 14.19
N ASP A 46 4.94 6.97 14.47
CA ASP A 46 4.43 7.95 13.49
C ASP A 46 5.48 8.95 12.96
N PHE A 47 6.76 8.76 13.27
CA PHE A 47 7.86 9.63 12.85
C PHE A 47 9.04 8.85 12.27
N CYS A 48 9.92 9.54 11.54
CA CYS A 48 11.20 8.98 11.12
C CYS A 48 12.31 9.41 12.09
N PRO A 49 13.16 8.49 12.56
CA PRO A 49 14.29 8.84 13.43
C PRO A 49 15.25 9.83 12.78
N GLN A 50 16.12 10.46 13.58
CA GLN A 50 17.17 11.33 13.06
C GLN A 50 18.05 10.58 12.05
N GLY A 51 18.40 11.27 10.94
CA GLY A 51 19.12 10.64 9.83
C GLY A 51 18.22 9.90 8.84
N TRP A 52 16.90 9.91 9.05
CA TRP A 52 15.90 9.35 8.15
C TRP A 52 14.89 10.40 7.71
N ALA A 53 14.28 10.19 6.55
CA ALA A 53 13.17 11.01 6.04
C ALA A 53 11.98 10.12 5.69
N PRO A 54 10.72 10.58 5.78
CA PRO A 54 9.56 9.79 5.36
C PRO A 54 9.68 9.39 3.89
N ALA A 55 9.25 8.18 3.52
CA ALA A 55 9.17 7.74 2.13
C ALA A 55 7.88 8.29 1.48
N ALA A 56 7.80 9.61 1.31
CA ALA A 56 6.58 10.31 0.89
C ALA A 56 6.76 11.12 -0.41
N GLY A 57 7.77 10.82 -1.23
CA GLY A 57 7.95 11.48 -2.53
C GLY A 57 8.58 12.87 -2.47
N GLN A 58 9.31 13.21 -1.41
CA GLN A 58 9.93 14.52 -1.24
C GLN A 58 10.94 14.79 -2.36
N ILE A 59 10.90 16.01 -2.90
CA ILE A 59 11.88 16.51 -3.86
C ILE A 59 13.09 17.05 -3.12
N LEU A 60 14.28 16.59 -3.50
CA LEU A 60 15.56 16.93 -2.90
C LEU A 60 16.49 17.53 -3.95
N SER A 61 17.39 18.40 -3.50
CA SER A 61 18.43 18.97 -4.36
C SER A 61 19.57 17.97 -4.58
N VAL A 62 19.94 17.77 -5.84
CA VAL A 62 21.07 16.92 -6.23
C VAL A 62 22.38 17.42 -5.60
N SER A 63 22.59 18.74 -5.54
CA SER A 63 23.83 19.32 -5.02
C SER A 63 24.03 19.08 -3.52
N GLN A 64 22.95 18.91 -2.75
CA GLN A 64 23.00 18.63 -1.31
C GLN A 64 23.10 17.13 -1.01
N TYR A 65 22.50 16.28 -1.86
CA TYR A 65 22.39 14.83 -1.63
C TYR A 65 23.00 14.01 -2.77
N THR A 66 24.20 14.40 -3.22
CA THR A 66 24.88 13.81 -4.39
C THR A 66 25.06 12.29 -4.27
N ALA A 67 25.44 11.80 -3.09
CA ALA A 67 25.61 10.37 -2.82
C ALA A 67 24.29 9.58 -2.85
N LEU A 68 23.17 10.19 -2.42
CA LEU A 68 21.87 9.52 -2.53
C LEU A 68 21.37 9.54 -3.98
N PHE A 69 21.61 10.65 -4.69
CA PHE A 69 21.29 10.76 -6.12
C PHE A 69 22.06 9.75 -6.97
N SER A 70 23.33 9.44 -6.67
CA SER A 70 24.07 8.41 -7.42
C SER A 70 23.50 6.99 -7.27
N LEU A 71 22.65 6.75 -6.25
CA LEU A 71 21.93 5.50 -6.05
C LEU A 71 20.54 5.50 -6.70
N TYR A 72 19.80 6.61 -6.56
CA TYR A 72 18.40 6.69 -7.00
C TYR A 72 18.21 7.25 -8.41
N GLY A 73 19.13 8.09 -8.88
CA GLY A 73 18.94 8.91 -10.07
C GLY A 73 17.62 9.69 -10.00
N ALA A 74 16.92 9.77 -11.14
CA ALA A 74 15.60 10.38 -11.25
C ALA A 74 14.44 9.35 -11.15
N THR A 75 14.71 8.12 -10.68
CA THR A 75 13.73 7.00 -10.74
C THR A 75 12.40 7.30 -10.06
N TYR A 76 12.39 8.11 -9.00
CA TYR A 76 11.18 8.42 -8.24
C TYR A 76 10.60 9.81 -8.56
N GLY A 77 11.21 10.57 -9.47
CA GLY A 77 10.80 11.92 -9.85
C GLY A 77 11.93 12.96 -9.76
N GLY A 78 11.55 14.24 -9.92
CA GLY A 78 12.48 15.36 -10.10
C GLY A 78 12.87 15.57 -11.57
N ASP A 79 13.71 16.57 -11.82
CA ASP A 79 14.22 16.87 -13.17
C ASP A 79 15.45 16.02 -13.57
N GLY A 80 16.04 15.29 -12.62
CA GLY A 80 17.23 14.46 -12.83
C GLY A 80 18.51 15.25 -13.05
N VAL A 81 18.47 16.58 -12.91
CA VAL A 81 19.62 17.47 -13.12
C VAL A 81 19.91 18.28 -11.86
N THR A 82 18.93 19.04 -11.37
CA THR A 82 19.05 19.85 -10.16
C THR A 82 18.34 19.22 -8.97
N THR A 83 17.38 18.35 -9.24
CA THR A 83 16.49 17.72 -8.27
C THR A 83 16.23 16.24 -8.57
N PHE A 84 15.91 15.49 -7.52
CA PHE A 84 15.41 14.12 -7.60
C PHE A 84 14.40 13.89 -6.48
N ALA A 85 13.64 12.80 -6.54
CA ALA A 85 12.68 12.46 -5.48
C ALA A 85 13.09 11.24 -4.65
N LEU A 86 12.60 11.20 -3.41
CA LEU A 86 12.52 9.97 -2.63
C LEU A 86 11.37 9.06 -3.13
N PRO A 87 11.40 7.75 -2.84
CA PRO A 87 10.25 6.88 -3.02
C PRO A 87 9.00 7.42 -2.30
N ASN A 88 7.82 7.14 -2.86
CA ASN A 88 6.54 7.47 -2.25
C ASN A 88 5.75 6.18 -1.95
N LEU A 89 5.64 5.83 -0.67
CA LEU A 89 4.87 4.67 -0.18
C LEU A 89 3.58 5.08 0.53
N SER A 90 3.20 6.36 0.46
CA SER A 90 1.96 6.87 1.07
C SER A 90 0.74 6.22 0.42
N GLY A 91 0.02 5.38 1.17
CA GLY A 91 -1.14 4.64 0.70
C GLY A 91 -0.82 3.55 -0.34
N ARG A 92 0.45 3.12 -0.42
CA ARG A 92 0.93 2.13 -1.39
C ARG A 92 1.59 0.95 -0.69
N HIS A 93 1.52 -0.22 -1.31
CA HIS A 93 2.29 -1.38 -0.91
C HIS A 93 3.58 -1.46 -1.73
N ALA A 94 4.67 -1.87 -1.09
CA ALA A 94 5.91 -2.15 -1.80
C ALA A 94 5.77 -3.44 -2.63
N ALA A 95 6.26 -3.41 -3.86
CA ALA A 95 6.31 -4.55 -4.76
C ALA A 95 7.75 -4.80 -5.20
N GLY A 96 8.13 -6.06 -5.38
CA GLY A 96 9.42 -6.42 -5.97
C GLY A 96 9.49 -5.96 -7.42
N ALA A 97 10.58 -5.28 -7.78
CA ALA A 97 10.85 -4.94 -9.18
C ALA A 97 11.39 -6.18 -9.91
N GLY A 98 11.06 -6.31 -11.20
CA GLY A 98 11.49 -7.38 -12.08
C GLY A 98 10.34 -8.11 -12.75
N GLN A 99 10.67 -9.24 -13.37
CA GLN A 99 9.74 -10.12 -14.08
C GLN A 99 9.73 -11.48 -13.37
N GLY A 100 8.63 -11.80 -12.68
CA GLY A 100 8.40 -13.13 -12.13
C GLY A 100 7.74 -14.07 -13.16
N PRO A 101 7.91 -15.41 -13.07
CA PRO A 101 7.19 -16.34 -13.93
C PRO A 101 5.68 -16.16 -13.81
N GLY A 102 5.00 -15.86 -14.93
CA GLY A 102 3.55 -15.66 -14.96
C GLY A 102 3.04 -14.35 -14.32
N LEU A 103 3.93 -13.42 -13.99
CA LEU A 103 3.56 -12.09 -13.48
C LEU A 103 3.77 -11.01 -14.55
N ASP A 104 3.23 -9.82 -14.36
CA ASP A 104 3.57 -8.68 -15.20
C ASP A 104 4.95 -8.11 -14.82
N PRO A 105 5.71 -7.52 -15.77
CA PRO A 105 6.97 -6.86 -15.48
C PRO A 105 6.72 -5.60 -14.64
N VAL A 106 7.42 -5.47 -13.52
CA VAL A 106 7.38 -4.29 -12.65
C VAL A 106 8.71 -3.57 -12.69
N MET A 107 8.70 -2.32 -13.17
CA MET A 107 9.90 -1.49 -13.19
C MET A 107 10.09 -0.80 -11.84
N ARG A 108 11.36 -0.62 -11.43
CA ARG A 108 11.66 0.15 -10.22
C ARG A 108 11.12 1.57 -10.36
N GLY A 109 10.44 2.07 -9.33
CA GLY A 109 9.82 3.40 -9.33
C GLY A 109 8.45 3.46 -10.02
N GLN A 110 8.03 2.40 -10.70
CA GLN A 110 6.70 2.33 -11.30
C GLN A 110 5.62 2.34 -10.22
N SER A 111 4.65 3.23 -10.38
CA SER A 111 3.41 3.22 -9.60
C SER A 111 2.33 2.51 -10.39
N PHE A 112 1.77 1.42 -9.83
CA PHE A 112 0.72 0.62 -10.46
C PHE A 112 -0.30 0.12 -9.41
N GLY A 113 -1.39 -0.48 -9.88
CA GLY A 113 -2.49 -0.96 -9.04
C GLY A 113 -3.62 0.05 -8.85
N GLN A 114 -4.74 -0.41 -8.27
CA GLN A 114 -5.95 0.37 -8.01
C GLN A 114 -6.50 0.03 -6.61
N THR A 115 -7.05 1.02 -5.89
CA THR A 115 -7.66 0.79 -4.57
C THR A 115 -9.13 0.36 -4.64
N SER A 116 -9.77 0.56 -5.78
CA SER A 116 -11.15 0.15 -6.07
C SER A 116 -11.34 0.01 -7.57
N VAL A 117 -12.28 -0.85 -7.97
CA VAL A 117 -12.68 -1.03 -9.38
C VAL A 117 -14.20 -0.94 -9.49
N SER A 118 -14.70 -0.26 -10.52
CA SER A 118 -16.10 -0.35 -10.90
C SER A 118 -16.27 -1.50 -11.87
N LEU A 119 -17.14 -2.46 -11.53
CA LEU A 119 -17.38 -3.60 -12.39
C LEU A 119 -18.16 -3.18 -13.65
N THR A 120 -17.68 -3.60 -14.82
CA THR A 120 -18.39 -3.45 -16.10
C THR A 120 -19.19 -4.70 -16.42
N ILE A 121 -20.09 -4.61 -17.41
CA ILE A 121 -20.86 -5.76 -17.91
C ILE A 121 -19.92 -6.89 -18.38
N ASP A 122 -18.81 -6.53 -19.04
CA ASP A 122 -17.80 -7.49 -19.53
C ASP A 122 -17.07 -8.23 -18.39
N GLN A 123 -17.15 -7.74 -17.15
CA GLN A 123 -16.56 -8.36 -15.98
C GLN A 123 -17.55 -9.27 -15.23
N MET A 124 -18.79 -9.42 -15.73
CA MET A 124 -19.78 -10.36 -15.20
C MET A 124 -19.76 -11.67 -15.99
N PRO A 125 -19.91 -12.83 -15.32
CA PRO A 125 -20.17 -14.09 -16.02
C PRO A 125 -21.40 -13.99 -16.91
N ALA A 126 -21.33 -14.64 -18.09
CA ALA A 126 -22.49 -14.79 -18.94
C ALA A 126 -23.62 -15.48 -18.15
N HIS A 127 -24.77 -14.82 -18.09
CA HIS A 127 -25.96 -15.30 -17.40
C HIS A 127 -27.19 -15.01 -18.26
N ASN A 128 -28.30 -15.68 -17.94
CA ASN A 128 -29.60 -15.45 -18.57
C ASN A 128 -30.69 -15.25 -17.51
N HIS A 129 -31.83 -14.75 -17.96
CA HIS A 129 -33.06 -14.73 -17.18
C HIS A 129 -34.06 -15.66 -17.87
N SER A 130 -34.51 -16.71 -17.19
CA SER A 130 -35.58 -17.57 -17.70
C SER A 130 -36.93 -16.98 -17.30
N PHE A 131 -37.79 -16.74 -18.30
CA PHE A 131 -39.17 -16.31 -18.08
C PHE A 131 -40.07 -17.55 -17.98
N HIS A 132 -40.78 -17.70 -16.86
CA HIS A 132 -41.68 -18.82 -16.63
C HIS A 132 -43.14 -18.35 -16.66
N ALA A 133 -43.98 -19.11 -17.36
CA ALA A 133 -45.43 -18.94 -17.39
C ALA A 133 -46.12 -20.23 -16.91
N SER A 134 -47.29 -20.07 -16.30
CA SER A 134 -48.18 -21.16 -15.89
C SER A 134 -49.01 -21.66 -17.06
N SER A 135 -49.28 -22.96 -17.07
CA SER A 135 -50.23 -23.60 -18.00
C SER A 135 -51.69 -23.53 -17.51
N GLN A 136 -51.96 -22.88 -16.39
CA GLN A 136 -53.31 -22.75 -15.81
C GLN A 136 -54.04 -21.51 -16.37
N ALA A 137 -55.37 -21.56 -16.38
CA ALA A 137 -56.20 -20.42 -16.70
C ALA A 137 -56.00 -19.28 -15.68
N PRO A 138 -56.17 -18.01 -16.08
CA PRO A 138 -56.01 -16.86 -15.17
C PRO A 138 -57.09 -16.89 -14.08
N ASP A 139 -56.66 -16.72 -12.83
CA ASP A 139 -57.50 -16.72 -11.63
C ASP A 139 -57.41 -15.41 -10.83
N SER A 140 -56.41 -14.57 -11.10
CA SER A 140 -56.23 -13.24 -10.51
C SER A 140 -55.74 -12.22 -11.55
N PRO A 141 -56.26 -10.98 -11.54
CA PRO A 141 -55.70 -9.88 -12.33
C PRO A 141 -54.52 -9.16 -11.63
N ASP A 142 -54.25 -9.45 -10.35
CA ASP A 142 -53.14 -8.89 -9.59
C ASP A 142 -51.85 -9.69 -9.85
N PRO A 143 -50.78 -9.07 -10.38
CA PRO A 143 -49.51 -9.75 -10.60
C PRO A 143 -48.71 -10.00 -9.31
N GLU A 144 -49.03 -9.37 -8.18
CA GLU A 144 -48.25 -9.52 -6.95
C GLU A 144 -48.26 -10.99 -6.45
N GLY A 145 -47.07 -11.61 -6.41
CA GLY A 145 -46.91 -13.02 -6.01
C GLY A 145 -47.45 -14.04 -7.04
N GLY A 146 -47.95 -13.59 -8.19
CA GLY A 146 -48.51 -14.43 -9.25
C GLY A 146 -47.50 -14.87 -10.31
N SER A 147 -47.95 -15.72 -11.23
CA SER A 147 -47.21 -16.11 -12.45
C SER A 147 -48.03 -15.75 -13.69
N TYR A 148 -47.38 -15.53 -14.82
CA TYR A 148 -48.08 -15.30 -16.09
C TYR A 148 -48.92 -16.52 -16.46
N ALA A 149 -50.24 -16.40 -16.49
CA ALA A 149 -51.16 -17.49 -16.83
C ALA A 149 -51.25 -17.74 -18.35
N THR A 150 -51.87 -18.85 -18.75
CA THR A 150 -52.16 -19.07 -20.17
C THR A 150 -53.16 -18.04 -20.67
N TYR A 151 -52.92 -17.51 -21.86
CA TYR A 151 -53.89 -16.68 -22.55
C TYR A 151 -54.96 -17.57 -23.23
N PRO A 152 -56.25 -17.15 -23.30
CA PRO A 152 -57.29 -17.95 -23.94
C PRO A 152 -56.92 -18.36 -25.37
N PRO A 153 -57.35 -19.54 -25.84
CA PRO A 153 -57.13 -19.94 -27.23
C PRO A 153 -57.73 -18.90 -28.18
N GLN A 154 -56.96 -18.47 -29.19
CA GLN A 154 -57.35 -17.53 -30.27
C GLN A 154 -57.28 -16.03 -29.95
N SER A 155 -56.77 -15.63 -28.79
CA SER A 155 -56.51 -14.22 -28.50
C SER A 155 -55.00 -13.94 -28.56
N VAL A 156 -54.61 -12.77 -29.09
CA VAL A 156 -53.19 -12.38 -29.26
C VAL A 156 -52.70 -11.71 -27.99
N ALA A 157 -51.78 -12.35 -27.27
CA ALA A 157 -51.20 -11.79 -26.04
C ALA A 157 -50.01 -10.85 -26.30
N TYR A 158 -49.12 -11.23 -27.22
CA TYR A 158 -47.86 -10.51 -27.50
C TYR A 158 -47.62 -10.31 -29.00
N ALA A 159 -47.82 -11.36 -29.81
CA ALA A 159 -47.71 -11.32 -31.26
C ALA A 159 -48.55 -12.45 -31.91
N GLU A 160 -48.91 -12.29 -33.17
CA GLU A 160 -49.60 -13.31 -33.96
C GLU A 160 -48.72 -14.55 -34.16
N ALA A 161 -49.33 -15.74 -34.10
CA ALA A 161 -48.60 -16.99 -34.25
C ALA A 161 -47.98 -17.12 -35.67
N GLY A 162 -46.72 -17.56 -35.74
CA GLY A 162 -46.01 -17.77 -37.00
C GLY A 162 -45.27 -16.55 -37.56
N LEU A 163 -45.28 -15.42 -36.83
CA LEU A 163 -44.43 -14.26 -37.10
C LEU A 163 -43.10 -14.35 -36.34
N SER A 164 -42.14 -13.48 -36.70
CA SER A 164 -40.89 -13.32 -35.95
C SER A 164 -41.14 -12.83 -34.52
N ASP A 165 -40.29 -13.24 -33.58
CA ASP A 165 -40.31 -12.79 -32.19
C ASP A 165 -40.26 -11.25 -32.10
N VAL A 166 -41.17 -10.68 -31.31
CA VAL A 166 -41.21 -9.24 -31.03
C VAL A 166 -40.50 -8.98 -29.70
N ALA A 167 -39.53 -8.07 -29.70
CA ALA A 167 -38.86 -7.65 -28.48
C ALA A 167 -39.86 -6.95 -27.54
N LEU A 168 -39.99 -7.43 -26.31
CA LEU A 168 -40.75 -6.74 -25.26
C LEU A 168 -40.06 -5.41 -24.87
N ASN A 169 -40.81 -4.52 -24.23
CA ASN A 169 -40.23 -3.29 -23.68
C ASN A 169 -39.10 -3.64 -22.69
N PRO A 170 -37.89 -3.06 -22.81
CA PRO A 170 -36.78 -3.32 -21.89
C PRO A 170 -37.09 -3.07 -20.40
N ALA A 171 -38.12 -2.27 -20.10
CA ALA A 171 -38.60 -2.06 -18.73
C ALA A 171 -39.20 -3.32 -18.07
N VAL A 172 -39.51 -4.38 -18.83
CA VAL A 172 -40.02 -5.66 -18.29
C VAL A 172 -38.93 -6.40 -17.49
N ILE A 173 -37.67 -6.29 -17.93
CA ILE A 173 -36.50 -6.84 -17.22
C ILE A 173 -35.42 -5.76 -17.22
N PRO A 174 -35.47 -4.80 -16.28
CA PRO A 174 -34.49 -3.74 -16.22
C PRO A 174 -33.12 -4.30 -15.80
N PRO A 175 -32.01 -3.70 -16.27
CA PRO A 175 -30.68 -4.06 -15.79
C PRO A 175 -30.56 -3.79 -14.28
N ALA A 176 -29.87 -4.68 -13.58
CA ALA A 176 -29.57 -4.55 -12.16
C ALA A 176 -28.10 -4.18 -11.92
N GLY A 177 -27.83 -3.53 -10.79
CA GLY A 177 -26.51 -3.06 -10.40
C GLY A 177 -26.34 -1.55 -10.54
N THR A 178 -25.61 -0.94 -9.61
CA THR A 178 -25.40 0.52 -9.56
C THR A 178 -24.06 0.95 -10.15
N GLY A 179 -23.22 0.00 -10.58
CA GLY A 179 -21.84 0.28 -11.02
C GLY A 179 -20.93 0.83 -9.92
N ALA A 180 -21.36 0.73 -8.65
CA ALA A 180 -20.62 1.27 -7.51
C ALA A 180 -19.22 0.62 -7.43
N PRO A 181 -18.16 1.41 -7.19
CA PRO A 181 -16.82 0.85 -7.03
C PRO A 181 -16.75 -0.12 -5.87
N ILE A 182 -16.17 -1.28 -6.10
CA ILE A 182 -15.83 -2.24 -5.05
C ILE A 182 -14.39 -1.99 -4.56
N PRO A 183 -14.12 -1.98 -3.26
CA PRO A 183 -12.76 -1.82 -2.74
C PRO A 183 -11.91 -3.06 -3.03
N LEU A 184 -10.69 -2.87 -3.52
CA LEU A 184 -9.71 -3.93 -3.78
C LEU A 184 -8.65 -4.08 -2.68
N ARG A 185 -8.86 -3.40 -1.56
CA ARG A 185 -7.90 -3.41 -0.45
C ARG A 185 -8.06 -4.68 0.36
N GLN A 186 -7.01 -5.51 0.36
CA GLN A 186 -6.84 -6.58 1.34
C GLN A 186 -6.77 -6.02 2.77
N PRO A 187 -6.95 -6.81 3.83
CA PRO A 187 -6.64 -6.35 5.18
C PRO A 187 -5.17 -5.90 5.27
N TYR A 188 -4.91 -4.67 5.71
CA TYR A 188 -3.55 -4.16 5.91
C TYR A 188 -3.45 -3.32 7.18
N LEU A 189 -2.24 -3.30 7.74
CA LEU A 189 -1.85 -2.38 8.80
C LEU A 189 -0.89 -1.35 8.21
N ALA A 190 -1.23 -0.07 8.34
CA ALA A 190 -0.36 1.01 7.91
C ALA A 190 0.79 1.19 8.92
N MET A 191 2.01 1.27 8.41
CA MET A 191 3.23 1.56 9.16
C MET A 191 3.94 2.77 8.54
N SER A 192 4.79 3.45 9.31
CA SER A 192 5.58 4.57 8.81
C SER A 192 6.76 4.04 8.01
N TRP A 193 6.87 4.47 6.76
CA TRP A 193 8.01 4.14 5.91
C TRP A 193 9.01 5.28 5.88
N CYS A 194 10.28 4.96 6.09
CA CYS A 194 11.35 5.95 6.13
C CYS A 194 12.54 5.51 5.28
N VAL A 195 13.26 6.50 4.75
CA VAL A 195 14.47 6.37 3.94
C VAL A 195 15.67 6.87 4.73
N ALA A 196 16.75 6.09 4.76
CA ALA A 196 18.02 6.50 5.37
C ALA A 196 18.66 7.61 4.53
N MET A 197 18.76 8.80 5.10
CA MET A 197 19.39 9.98 4.50
C MET A 197 20.90 10.04 4.77
N GLN A 198 21.37 9.20 5.70
CA GLN A 198 22.76 9.05 6.13
C GLN A 198 23.02 7.56 6.35
N GLY A 199 24.24 7.09 6.07
CA GLY A 199 24.58 5.67 6.20
C GLY A 199 25.79 5.28 5.36
N LEU A 200 26.12 3.99 5.37
CA LEU A 200 27.19 3.42 4.55
C LEU A 200 26.78 3.46 3.08
N TYR A 201 27.69 3.90 2.20
CA TYR A 201 27.44 3.82 0.77
C TYR A 201 27.54 2.36 0.32
N PRO A 202 26.50 1.79 -0.33
CA PRO A 202 26.54 0.40 -0.77
C PRO A 202 27.52 0.21 -1.94
N SER A 203 28.47 -0.72 -1.79
CA SER A 203 29.35 -1.14 -2.87
C SER A 203 28.55 -1.96 -3.89
N ARG A 204 28.71 -1.66 -5.18
CA ARG A 204 28.18 -2.51 -6.24
C ARG A 204 29.09 -3.74 -6.37
N PRO A 205 28.56 -4.97 -6.42
CA PRO A 205 29.37 -6.13 -6.80
C PRO A 205 29.85 -5.94 -8.24
N ASP A 206 31.11 -6.29 -8.46
CA ASP A 206 31.80 -6.25 -9.76
C ASP A 206 31.14 -7.16 -10.81
#